data_AF-A0A388S122-F1
#
_entry.id   AF-A0A388S122-F1
#
_cell.length_a   1.000
_cell.length_b   1.000
_cell.length_c   1.000
_cell.angle_alpha   90.00
_cell.angle_beta   90.00
_cell.angle_gamma   90.00
#
_symmetry.space_group_name_H-M   'P 1'
#
loop_
_entity.id
_entity.type
_entity.pdbx_description
1 polymer ?
#
loop_
_entity_poly.entity_id
_entity_poly.type
_entity_poly.pdbx_seq_one_letter_code
_entity_poly.pdbx_strand_id
1 'polypeptide(L)'
;MKVLLRGGVAVSAADEAFVIERSLQHGHVAAVLGAARACGAEQWFASAPAALRSVVMALLVARVVSPASKLATHRMLRDETATHSVSRLLKLESAPRRGLTAGPLLRGQ
;
A
#
# COMPACT_ATOMS: atom_id res chain seq x y z
N MET A 1 11.68 42.35 3.58
CA MET A 1 12.46 41.86 2.44
C MET A 1 13.97 41.92 2.78
N LYS A 2 14.47 41.00 3.62
CA LYS A 2 15.85 41.06 4.20
C LYS A 2 16.66 39.74 4.08
N VAL A 3 16.12 38.71 3.44
CA VAL A 3 16.65 37.33 3.49
C VAL A 3 17.63 36.97 2.36
N LEU A 4 17.81 37.81 1.34
CA LEU A 4 18.89 37.63 0.37
C LEU A 4 20.29 37.91 0.96
N LEU A 5 20.38 38.61 2.11
CA LEU A 5 21.64 39.13 2.67
C LEU A 5 22.47 38.11 3.50
N ARG A 6 22.24 36.80 3.32
CA ARG A 6 23.02 35.69 3.92
C ARG A 6 23.41 34.60 2.91
N GLY A 7 23.25 34.84 1.61
CA GLY A 7 23.58 33.87 0.54
C GLY A 7 22.39 33.03 0.06
N GLY A 8 21.15 33.48 0.26
CA GLY A 8 19.96 32.80 -0.25
C GLY A 8 19.68 33.15 -1.72
N VAL A 9 19.23 32.17 -2.50
CA VAL A 9 18.65 32.38 -3.84
C VAL A 9 17.15 32.62 -3.66
N ALA A 10 16.62 33.74 -4.17
CA ALA A 10 15.18 33.95 -4.22
C ALA A 10 14.60 33.12 -5.38
N VAL A 11 13.83 32.09 -5.04
CA VAL A 11 13.08 31.30 -6.03
C VAL A 11 11.85 32.11 -6.43
N SER A 12 11.63 32.27 -7.74
CA SER A 12 10.58 33.13 -8.32
C SER A 12 9.15 32.64 -8.06
N ALA A 13 8.98 31.36 -7.73
CA ALA A 13 7.72 30.77 -7.34
C ALA A 13 7.92 29.78 -6.18
N ALA A 14 7.13 29.93 -5.11
CA ALA A 14 7.21 29.04 -3.95
C ALA A 14 6.91 27.56 -4.30
N ASP A 15 6.09 27.34 -5.33
CA ASP A 15 5.71 26.01 -5.82
C ASP A 15 6.86 25.26 -6.53
N GLU A 16 7.87 25.97 -7.02
CA GLU A 16 9.08 25.37 -7.62
C GLU A 16 10.15 25.03 -6.56
N ALA A 17 10.01 25.59 -5.34
CA ALA A 17 11.00 25.43 -4.27
C ALA A 17 10.71 24.22 -3.37
N PHE A 18 9.47 23.71 -3.32
CA PHE A 18 9.06 22.66 -2.38
C PHE A 18 8.07 21.66 -3.00
N VAL A 19 8.28 20.37 -2.73
CA VAL A 19 7.34 19.29 -3.08
C VAL A 19 6.61 18.84 -1.82
N ILE A 20 5.27 18.85 -1.85
CA ILE A 20 4.45 18.33 -0.75
C ILE A 20 4.15 16.85 -1.03
N GLU A 21 4.71 15.96 -0.22
CA GLU A 21 4.42 14.53 -0.28
C GLU A 21 3.33 14.12 0.70
N ARG A 22 2.43 13.23 0.25
CA ARG A 22 1.36 12.68 1.08
C ARG A 22 1.93 11.69 2.11
N SER A 23 1.71 11.97 3.39
CA SER A 23 1.96 11.00 4.46
C SER A 23 0.80 10.02 4.64
N LEU A 24 1.09 8.75 4.88
CA LEU A 24 0.10 7.70 5.16
C LEU A 24 0.21 7.22 6.62
N GLN A 25 -0.92 6.83 7.22
CA GLN A 25 -0.93 6.22 8.55
C GLN A 25 -0.14 4.90 8.53
N HIS A 26 0.85 4.78 9.43
CA HIS A 26 1.78 3.65 9.46
C HIS A 26 1.82 2.89 10.79
N GLY A 27 1.81 3.59 11.93
CA GLY A 27 1.98 2.96 13.25
C GLY A 27 1.00 1.83 13.54
N HIS A 28 -0.31 2.08 13.38
CA HIS A 28 -1.34 1.05 13.60
C HIS A 28 -1.22 -0.12 12.62
N VAL A 29 -0.82 0.16 11.37
CA VAL A 29 -0.60 -0.89 10.37
C VAL A 29 0.55 -1.79 10.78
N ALA A 30 1.68 -1.21 11.17
CA ALA A 30 2.85 -1.96 11.60
C ALA A 30 2.54 -2.83 12.83
N ALA A 31 1.81 -2.29 13.80
CA ALA A 31 1.39 -3.02 15.00
C ALA A 31 0.50 -4.23 14.65
N VAL A 32 -0.53 -4.03 13.83
CA VAL A 32 -1.46 -5.10 13.42
C VAL A 32 -0.76 -6.15 12.57
N LEU A 33 0.09 -5.75 11.60
CA LEU A 33 0.84 -6.69 10.77
C LEU A 33 1.84 -7.50 11.61
N GLY A 34 2.52 -6.86 12.56
CA GLY A 34 3.41 -7.54 13.51
C GLY A 34 2.65 -8.56 14.35
N ALA A 35 1.50 -8.19 14.90
CA ALA A 35 0.65 -9.10 15.66
C ALA A 35 0.13 -10.28 14.80
N ALA A 36 -0.32 -10.02 13.58
CA ALA A 36 -0.76 -11.08 12.67
C ALA A 36 0.35 -12.10 12.38
N ARG A 37 1.59 -11.64 12.16
CA ARG A 37 2.76 -12.52 12.00
C ARG A 37 3.06 -13.32 13.26
N ALA A 38 3.03 -12.68 14.44
CA ALA A 38 3.26 -13.35 15.71
C ALA A 38 2.21 -14.46 15.99
N CYS A 39 0.98 -14.28 15.52
CA CYS A 39 -0.08 -15.30 15.58
C CYS A 39 0.04 -16.40 14.51
N GLY A 40 1.05 -16.35 13.64
CA GLY A 40 1.24 -17.32 12.57
C GLY A 40 0.27 -17.14 11.38
N ALA A 41 -0.30 -15.95 11.18
CA ALA A 41 -1.30 -15.71 10.13
C ALA A 41 -0.79 -15.99 8.70
N GLU A 42 0.52 -16.00 8.49
CA GLU A 42 1.12 -16.42 7.20
C GLU A 42 0.78 -17.88 6.85
N GLN A 43 0.62 -18.74 7.86
CA GLN A 43 0.27 -20.15 7.69
C GLN A 43 -1.23 -20.34 7.41
N TRP A 44 -2.09 -19.46 7.91
CA TRP A 44 -3.54 -19.54 7.68
C TRP A 44 -3.90 -19.49 6.19
N PHE A 45 -3.05 -18.83 5.39
CA PHE A 45 -3.22 -18.69 3.95
C PHE A 45 -2.20 -19.51 3.15
N ALA A 46 -1.60 -20.55 3.75
CA ALA A 46 -0.60 -21.39 3.08
C ALA A 46 -1.15 -22.04 1.79
N SER A 47 -2.44 -22.43 1.79
CA SER A 47 -3.11 -23.01 0.62
C SER A 47 -3.43 -22.00 -0.49
N ALA A 48 -3.34 -20.69 -0.22
CA ALA A 48 -3.55 -19.67 -1.24
C ALA A 48 -2.35 -19.59 -2.20
N PRO A 49 -2.57 -19.29 -3.49
CA PRO A 49 -1.50 -19.01 -4.45
C PRO A 49 -0.55 -17.94 -3.90
N ALA A 50 0.76 -18.09 -4.13
CA ALA A 50 1.78 -17.18 -3.61
C ALA A 50 1.48 -15.71 -3.97
N ALA A 51 1.00 -15.45 -5.18
CA ALA A 51 0.60 -14.13 -5.65
C ALA A 51 -0.56 -13.48 -4.86
N LEU A 52 -1.38 -14.28 -4.19
CA LEU A 52 -2.53 -13.81 -3.40
C LEU A 52 -2.25 -13.73 -1.90
N ARG A 53 -1.19 -14.35 -1.39
CA ARG A 53 -0.92 -14.37 0.06
C ARG A 53 -0.74 -12.96 0.63
N SER A 54 0.00 -12.09 -0.06
CA SER A 54 0.18 -10.70 0.34
C SER A 54 -1.14 -9.91 0.28
N VAL A 55 -1.98 -10.18 -0.73
CA VAL A 55 -3.30 -9.55 -0.87
C VAL A 55 -4.22 -9.97 0.28
N VAL A 56 -4.28 -11.26 0.61
CA VAL A 56 -5.13 -11.75 1.69
C VAL A 56 -4.62 -11.24 3.05
N MET A 57 -3.30 -11.18 3.26
CA MET A 57 -2.72 -10.55 4.44
C MET A 57 -3.11 -9.06 4.52
N ALA A 58 -3.07 -8.33 3.41
CA ALA A 58 -3.51 -6.93 3.38
C ALA A 58 -4.98 -6.76 3.71
N LEU A 59 -5.85 -7.66 3.22
CA LEU A 59 -7.28 -7.65 3.54
C LEU A 59 -7.54 -7.93 5.02
N LEU A 60 -6.77 -8.85 5.63
CA LEU A 60 -6.83 -9.12 7.06
C LEU A 60 -6.42 -7.88 7.87
N VAL A 61 -5.27 -7.28 7.55
CA VAL A 61 -4.79 -6.10 8.26
C VAL A 61 -5.75 -4.92 8.09
N ALA A 62 -6.24 -4.67 6.87
CA ALA A 62 -7.21 -3.61 6.60
C ALA A 62 -8.52 -3.83 7.37
N ARG A 63 -8.95 -5.09 7.56
CA ARG A 63 -10.15 -5.41 8.34
C ARG A 63 -10.02 -5.03 9.81
N VAL A 64 -8.84 -5.17 10.38
CA VAL A 64 -8.57 -4.81 11.78
C VAL A 64 -8.39 -3.29 11.93
N VAL A 65 -7.64 -2.67 11.02
CA VAL A 65 -7.29 -1.24 11.11
C VAL A 65 -8.47 -0.33 10.79
N SER A 66 -9.23 -0.62 9.73
CA SER A 66 -10.31 0.23 9.24
C SER A 66 -11.33 -0.59 8.44
N PRO A 67 -12.20 -1.37 9.12
CA PRO A 67 -13.21 -2.21 8.47
C PRO A 67 -14.15 -1.39 7.58
N ALA A 68 -14.33 -1.82 6.33
CA ALA A 68 -15.13 -1.11 5.34
C ALA A 68 -15.76 -2.06 4.31
N SER A 69 -16.59 -1.51 3.41
CA SER A 69 -17.13 -2.27 2.28
C SER A 69 -16.02 -2.77 1.34
N LYS A 70 -16.34 -3.76 0.49
CA LYS A 70 -15.36 -4.31 -0.47
C LYS A 70 -14.76 -3.23 -1.38
N LEU A 71 -15.60 -2.34 -1.91
CA LEU A 71 -15.17 -1.27 -2.80
C LEU A 71 -14.32 -0.23 -2.07
N ALA A 72 -14.70 0.14 -0.84
CA ALA A 72 -13.92 1.07 -0.02
C ALA A 72 -12.54 0.49 0.31
N THR A 73 -12.48 -0.78 0.74
CA THR A 73 -11.21 -1.48 1.01
C THR A 73 -10.31 -1.53 -0.23
N HIS A 74 -10.88 -1.84 -1.39
CA HIS A 74 -10.12 -1.82 -2.65
C HIS A 74 -9.54 -0.43 -2.98
N ARG A 75 -10.29 0.65 -2.73
CA ARG A 75 -9.76 2.01 -2.87
C ARG A 75 -8.65 2.32 -1.87
N MET A 76 -8.81 1.91 -0.61
CA MET A 76 -7.80 2.13 0.44
C MET A 76 -6.47 1.41 0.18
N LEU A 77 -6.46 0.36 -0.64
CA LEU A 77 -5.26 -0.38 -1.03
C LEU A 77 -4.61 0.13 -2.34
N ARG A 78 -5.27 1.02 -3.07
CA ARG A 78 -4.70 1.68 -4.25
C ARG A 78 -3.81 2.82 -3.84
N ASP A 79 -2.64 2.95 -4.45
CA ASP A 79 -1.65 3.96 -4.06
C ASP A 79 -2.20 5.39 -4.18
N GLU A 80 -2.98 5.68 -5.22
CA GLU A 80 -3.57 7.00 -5.44
C GLU A 80 -4.58 7.37 -4.33
N THR A 81 -5.32 6.38 -3.83
CA THR A 81 -6.39 6.57 -2.84
C THR A 81 -6.10 5.95 -1.48
N ALA A 82 -4.83 5.61 -1.22
CA ALA A 82 -4.44 4.95 0.02
C ALA A 82 -4.69 5.86 1.22
N THR A 83 -5.30 5.29 2.25
CA THR A 83 -5.52 5.98 3.54
C THR A 83 -4.50 5.53 4.60
N HIS A 84 -3.85 4.39 4.36
CA HIS A 84 -2.84 3.81 5.24
C HIS A 84 -1.77 3.06 4.43
N SER A 85 -0.64 2.76 5.04
CA SER A 85 0.55 2.19 4.37
C SER A 85 0.56 0.67 4.14
N VAL A 86 -0.55 -0.05 4.35
CA VAL A 86 -0.64 -1.53 4.21
C VAL A 86 -0.18 -2.01 2.84
N SER A 87 -0.67 -1.38 1.76
CA SER A 87 -0.35 -1.76 0.39
C SER A 87 1.16 -1.70 0.12
N ARG A 88 1.82 -0.65 0.62
CA ARG A 88 3.26 -0.44 0.49
C ARG A 88 4.10 -1.42 1.30
N LEU A 89 3.70 -1.68 2.54
CA LEU A 89 4.36 -2.66 3.41
C LEU A 89 4.33 -4.08 2.83
N LEU A 90 3.26 -4.42 2.11
CA LEU A 90 3.08 -5.73 1.49
C LEU A 90 3.40 -5.73 -0.02
N LYS A 91 3.99 -4.64 -0.52
CA LYS A 91 4.44 -4.46 -1.92
C LYS A 91 3.34 -4.76 -2.95
N LEU A 92 2.14 -4.29 -2.68
CA LEU A 92 0.97 -4.49 -3.53
C LEU A 92 0.87 -3.47 -4.68
N GLU A 93 1.66 -2.40 -4.66
CA GLU A 93 1.61 -1.35 -5.70
C GLU A 93 2.02 -1.82 -7.10
N SER A 94 2.77 -2.92 -7.22
CA SER A 94 3.26 -3.43 -8.51
C SER A 94 2.43 -4.59 -9.08
N ALA A 95 1.34 -5.01 -8.41
CA ALA A 95 0.55 -6.15 -8.87
C ALA A 95 -0.23 -5.78 -10.15
N PRO A 96 -0.09 -6.53 -11.26
CA PRO A 96 -0.69 -6.18 -12.54
C PRO A 96 -2.23 -6.08 -12.43
N ARG A 97 -2.77 -5.04 -13.07
CA ARG A 97 -4.16 -4.55 -12.95
C ARG A 97 -5.25 -5.47 -13.55
N ARG A 98 -4.95 -6.74 -13.84
CA ARG A 98 -5.86 -7.66 -14.56
C ARG A 98 -6.03 -8.94 -13.76
N GLY A 99 -7.27 -9.43 -13.74
CA GLY A 99 -7.75 -10.47 -12.85
C GLY A 99 -6.94 -11.76 -12.85
N LEU A 100 -7.24 -12.56 -11.84
CA LEU A 100 -6.87 -13.95 -11.66
C LEU A 100 -7.31 -14.79 -12.88
N THR A 101 -6.70 -14.60 -14.05
CA THR A 101 -6.98 -15.41 -15.22
C THR A 101 -6.18 -16.68 -15.10
N ALA A 102 -6.93 -17.76 -14.89
CA ALA A 102 -6.73 -19.13 -15.34
C ALA A 102 -5.30 -19.52 -15.72
N GLY A 103 -4.85 -20.63 -15.11
CA GLY A 103 -3.65 -21.35 -15.50
C GLY A 103 -3.60 -21.65 -17.01
N PRO A 104 -2.42 -22.06 -17.51
CA PRO A 104 -2.19 -22.25 -18.93
C PRO A 104 -3.23 -23.24 -19.48
N LEU A 105 -4.17 -22.71 -20.26
CA LEU A 105 -5.01 -23.53 -21.13
C LEU A 105 -4.06 -24.29 -22.05
N LEU A 106 -4.03 -25.60 -21.81
CA LEU A 106 -3.55 -26.67 -22.66
C LEU A 106 -3.55 -26.25 -24.13
N ARG A 107 -2.38 -25.88 -24.66
CA ARG A 107 -2.11 -26.07 -26.09
C ARG A 107 -1.71 -27.53 -26.25
N GLY A 108 -2.72 -28.37 -26.46
CA GLY A 108 -2.53 -29.66 -27.10
C GLY A 108 -2.04 -29.42 -28.52
N GLN A 109 -0.80 -29.79 -28.76
CA GLN A 109 -0.33 -30.32 -30.04
C GLN A 109 -0.80 -31.77 -30.14
#